data_AF-A0AAP5N1W3-F1
#
_entry.id   AF-A0AAP5N1W3-F1
#
_cell.length_a   1.000
_cell.length_b   1.000
_cell.length_c   1.000
_cell.angle_alpha   90.00
_cell.angle_beta   90.00
_cell.angle_gamma   90.00
#
_symmetry.space_group_name_H-M   'P 1'
#
loop_
_entity.id
_entity.type
_entity.pdbx_description
1 polymer ?
#
loop_
_entity_poly.entity_id
_entity_poly.type
_entity_poly.pdbx_seq_one_letter_code
_entity_poly.pdbx_strand_id
1 'polypeptide(L)' 'MSHVGIYVGNGKMYNANNKGVGYTDINRGYWAKHRLTFGRIK' A
#
# COMPACT_ATOMS: atom_id res chain seq x y z
N MET A 1 0.47 12.64 3.41
CA MET A 1 0.74 11.41 2.63
C MET A 1 2.24 11.15 2.64
N SER A 2 2.74 10.26 3.51
CA SER A 2 4.18 10.04 3.72
C SER A 2 4.68 8.68 3.24
N HIS A 3 3.83 7.86 2.64
CA HIS A 3 4.12 6.47 2.31
C HIS A 3 3.59 6.10 0.92
N VAL A 4 4.39 5.35 0.14
CA VAL A 4 4.00 4.78 -1.16
C VAL A 4 4.23 3.26 -1.17
N GLY A 5 3.37 2.54 -1.88
CA GLY A 5 3.51 1.10 -2.13
C GLY A 5 3.08 0.78 -3.56
N ILE A 6 3.60 -0.31 -4.12
CA ILE A 6 3.24 -0.77 -5.46
C ILE A 6 2.06 -1.71 -5.32
N TYR A 7 0.94 -1.38 -5.96
CA TYR A 7 -0.22 -2.26 -6.00
C TYR A 7 0.07 -3.49 -6.85
N VAL A 8 -0.17 -4.69 -6.30
CA VAL A 8 0.16 -5.98 -6.95
C VAL A 8 -1.09 -6.81 -7.28
N GLY A 9 -2.29 -6.24 -7.10
CA GLY A 9 -3.55 -6.93 -7.32
C GLY A 9 -4.13 -7.56 -6.06
N ASN A 10 -5.37 -8.04 -6.18
CA ASN A 10 -6.14 -8.71 -5.11
C ASN A 10 -6.16 -7.93 -3.77
N GLY A 11 -6.26 -6.61 -3.81
CA GLY A 11 -6.29 -5.78 -2.60
C GLY A 11 -4.96 -5.76 -1.83
N LYS A 12 -3.85 -6.12 -2.46
CA LYS A 12 -2.52 -6.13 -1.84
C LYS A 12 -1.58 -5.13 -2.50
N MET A 13 -0.68 -4.59 -1.70
CA MET A 13 0.47 -3.83 -2.17
C MET A 13 1.77 -4.46 -1.64
N TYR A 14 2.86 -4.26 -2.36
CA TYR A 14 4.21 -4.50 -1.89
C TYR A 14 4.82 -3.16 -1.45
N ASN A 15 5.32 -3.08 -0.21
CA ASN A 15 5.82 -1.84 0.36
C ASN A 15 6.96 -2.04 1.35
N ALA A 16 7.70 -0.97 1.61
CA ALA A 16 8.71 -0.88 2.67
C ALA A 16 8.15 -0.06 3.83
N ASN A 17 7.79 -0.71 4.93
CA ASN A 17 7.20 -0.08 6.11
C ASN A 17 8.09 -0.31 7.36
N ASN A 18 7.66 0.18 8.53
CA ASN A 18 8.43 0.06 9.78
C ASN A 18 8.73 -1.39 10.22
N LYS A 19 8.04 -2.39 9.67
CA LYS A 19 8.28 -3.82 9.92
C LYS A 19 9.14 -4.50 8.84
N GLY A 20 9.65 -3.74 7.87
CA GLY A 20 10.44 -4.23 6.74
C GLY A 20 9.70 -4.15 5.40
N VAL A 21 10.24 -4.85 4.40
CA VAL A 21 9.69 -4.89 3.04
C VAL A 21 8.79 -6.12 2.89
N GLY A 22 7.56 -5.94 2.41
CA GLY A 22 6.65 -7.06 2.24
C GLY A 22 5.28 -6.71 1.68
N TYR A 23 4.41 -7.72 1.66
CA TYR A 23 3.04 -7.58 1.22
C TYR A 23 2.14 -7.11 2.35
N THR A 24 1.27 -6.15 2.06
CA THR A 24 0.22 -5.73 2.98
C THR A 24 -1.13 -5.59 2.28
N ASP A 25 -2.20 -5.94 2.99
CA ASP A 25 -3.59 -5.74 2.55
C ASP A 25 -3.98 -4.26 2.72
N ILE A 26 -4.37 -3.61 1.63
CA ILE A 26 -4.74 -2.18 1.62
C ILE A 26 -6.16 -1.92 2.12
N ASN A 27 -6.97 -2.97 2.24
CA ASN A 27 -8.36 -2.90 2.68
C ASN A 27 -8.51 -3.13 4.18
N ARG A 28 -7.42 -3.37 4.92
CA ARG A 28 -7.47 -3.67 6.37
C ARG A 28 -6.54 -2.77 7.20
N GLY A 29 -6.94 -2.55 8.46
CA GLY A 29 -6.11 -1.90 9.48
C GLY A 29 -5.75 -0.44 9.17
N TYR A 30 -4.49 -0.08 9.44
CA TYR A 30 -3.96 1.27 9.24
C TYR A 30 -4.13 1.74 7.79
N TRP A 31 -3.87 0.87 6.82
CA TRP A 31 -3.91 1.20 5.39
C TRP A 31 -5.32 1.51 4.90
N ALA A 32 -6.36 0.83 5.41
CA ALA A 32 -7.75 1.12 5.07
C ALA A 32 -8.18 2.55 5.42
N LYS A 33 -7.68 3.07 6.56
CA LYS A 33 -7.95 4.42 7.07
C LYS A 33 -7.08 5.49 6.43
N HIS A 34 -5.90 5.10 5.91
CA HIS A 34 -4.94 5.98 5.24
C HIS A 34 -4.87 5.70 3.74
N ARG A 35 -5.98 5.21 3.14
CA ARG A 35 -6.06 4.98 1.69
C ARG A 35 -6.01 6.32 0.99
N LEU A 36 -4.98 6.48 0.18
CA LEU A 36 -4.86 7.62 -0.68
C LEU A 36 -4.65 7.11 -2.10
N THR A 37 -5.27 7.87 -2.98
CA THR A 37 -5.37 7.75 -4.44
C THR A 37 -4.30 6.91 -5.14
N PHE A 38 -4.74 6.11 -6.12
CA PHE A 38 -3.85 5.35 -6.99
C PHE A 38 -3.34 6.22 -8.15
N GLY A 39 -2.04 6.12 -8.46
CA GLY A 39 -1.42 6.73 -9.62
C GLY A 39 -0.82 5.67 -10.55
N ARG A 40 -0.82 5.92 -11.87
CA ARG A 40 -0.24 5.03 -12.89
C ARG A 40 0.90 5.75 -13.62
N ILE A 41 2.04 5.07 -13.76
CA ILE A 41 3.18 5.57 -14.55
C ILE A 41 2.83 5.47 -16.04
N LYS A 42 3.22 6.48 -16.84
CA LYS A 42 3.03 6.51 -18.30
C LYS A 42 4.31 6.07 -19.00
#